data_AF-A0A0J9XR03-F1
#
_entry.id   AF-A0A0J9XR03-F1
#
_cell.length_a   1.000
_cell.length_b   1.000
_cell.length_c   1.000
_cell.angle_alpha   90.00
_cell.angle_beta   90.00
_cell.angle_gamma   90.00
#
_symmetry.space_group_name_H-M   'P 1'
#
loop_
_entity.id
_entity.type
_entity.pdbx_description
1 polymer ?
#
loop_
_entity_poly.entity_id
_entity_poly.type
_entity_poly.pdbx_seq_one_letter_code
_entity_poly.pdbx_strand_id
1 'polypeptide(L)'
;MMDDRSRNRRKVFAFVVEAGIKLEAKNSTICTAAVLTYRTLRKSGASELCPYTIASACLLLAAKIEEDEMVKTRDVVNVAYRIEPYFAT
;
A
#
# COMPACT_ATOMS: atom_id res chain seq x y z
N MET A 1 -14.27 -23.11 4.88
CA MET A 1 -14.56 -21.81 4.25
C MET A 1 -13.34 -20.91 4.42
N MET A 2 -12.55 -20.70 3.37
CA MET A 2 -11.39 -19.79 3.41
C MET A 2 -11.87 -18.36 3.20
N ASP A 3 -11.83 -17.58 4.28
CA ASP A 3 -12.22 -16.18 4.44
C ASP A 3 -11.73 -15.29 3.28
N ASP A 4 -12.65 -14.78 2.47
CA ASP A 4 -12.40 -13.95 1.28
C ASP A 4 -11.58 -12.68 1.62
N ARG A 5 -11.72 -12.17 2.86
CA ARG A 5 -10.87 -11.11 3.42
C ARG A 5 -9.38 -11.49 3.50
N SER A 6 -9.06 -12.75 3.78
CA SER A 6 -7.68 -13.23 3.82
C SER A 6 -7.03 -13.25 2.44
N ARG A 7 -7.80 -13.59 1.40
CA ARG A 7 -7.35 -13.52 0.00
C ARG A 7 -7.17 -12.06 -0.43
N ASN A 8 -8.08 -11.17 -0.02
CA ASN A 8 -7.98 -9.74 -0.31
C ASN A 8 -6.77 -9.08 0.39
N ARG A 9 -6.49 -9.44 1.65
CA ARG A 9 -5.32 -8.93 2.39
C ARG A 9 -4.01 -9.23 1.69
N ARG A 10 -3.81 -10.45 1.18
CA ARG A 10 -2.57 -10.81 0.45
C ARG A 10 -2.36 -9.94 -0.78
N LYS A 11 -3.43 -9.62 -1.52
CA LYS A 11 -3.36 -8.72 -2.68
C LYS A 11 -2.95 -7.30 -2.29
N VAL A 12 -3.42 -6.80 -1.15
CA VAL A 12 -3.03 -5.48 -0.63
C VAL A 12 -1.55 -5.43 -0.26
N PHE A 13 -1.01 -6.47 0.38
CA PHE A 13 0.43 -6.52 0.67
C PHE A 13 1.27 -6.68 -0.59
N ALA A 14 0.82 -7.49 -1.56
CA ALA A 14 1.46 -7.58 -2.86
C ALA A 14 1.49 -6.22 -3.57
N PHE A 15 0.39 -5.47 -3.50
CA PHE A 15 0.31 -4.09 -3.99
C PHE A 15 1.33 -3.18 -3.31
N VAL A 16 1.47 -3.22 -1.98
CA VAL A 16 2.46 -2.38 -1.26
C VAL A 16 3.88 -2.66 -1.76
N VAL A 17 4.22 -3.94 -1.94
CA VAL A 17 5.54 -4.35 -2.40
C VAL A 17 5.75 -3.95 -3.86
N GLU A 18 4.79 -4.24 -4.75
CA GLU A 18 4.88 -3.89 -6.17
C GLU A 18 4.95 -2.38 -6.39
N ALA A 19 4.11 -1.61 -5.67
CA ALA A 19 4.13 -0.16 -5.72
C ALA A 19 5.47 0.38 -5.23
N GLY A 20 5.96 -0.12 -4.08
CA GLY A 20 7.27 0.26 -3.54
C GLY A 20 8.42 0.01 -4.51
N ILE A 21 8.43 -1.15 -5.19
CA ILE A 21 9.43 -1.48 -6.21
C ILE A 21 9.33 -0.53 -7.41
N LYS A 22 8.13 -0.25 -7.93
CA LYS A 22 7.93 0.67 -9.07
C LYS A 22 8.28 2.12 -8.76
N LEU A 23 8.23 2.50 -7.49
CA LEU A 23 8.62 3.81 -6.99
C LEU A 23 10.10 3.90 -6.62
N GLU A 24 10.86 2.80 -6.78
CA GLU A 24 12.26 2.70 -6.38
C GLU A 24 12.48 3.06 -4.90
N ALA A 25 11.47 2.77 -4.06
CA ALA A 25 11.53 3.05 -2.63
C ALA A 25 12.57 2.16 -1.94
N LYS A 26 13.18 2.65 -0.86
CA LYS A 26 14.11 1.85 -0.05
C LYS A 26 13.39 0.63 0.52
N ASN A 27 14.11 -0.48 0.67
CA ASN A 27 13.56 -1.70 1.28
C ASN A 27 13.01 -1.44 2.71
N SER A 28 13.62 -0.54 3.48
CA SER A 28 13.11 -0.15 4.81
C SER A 28 11.74 0.54 4.70
N THR A 29 11.57 1.46 3.75
CA THR A 29 10.29 2.13 3.43
C THR A 29 9.19 1.13 3.10
N ILE A 30 9.48 0.13 2.26
CA ILE A 30 8.49 -0.89 1.87
C ILE A 30 8.08 -1.74 3.09
N CYS A 31 9.04 -2.15 3.91
CA CYS A 31 8.78 -2.91 5.14
C CYS A 31 7.96 -2.08 6.15
N THR A 32 8.31 -0.82 6.36
CA THR A 32 7.59 0.10 7.25
C THR A 32 6.16 0.32 6.75
N ALA A 33 5.97 0.51 5.44
CA ALA A 33 4.64 0.63 4.83
C ALA A 33 3.78 -0.63 5.02
N ALA A 34 4.37 -1.82 4.87
CA ALA A 34 3.66 -3.09 5.08
C ALA A 34 3.20 -3.22 6.55
N VAL A 35 4.07 -2.91 7.52
CA VAL A 35 3.71 -2.94 8.95
C VAL A 35 2.62 -1.93 9.27
N LEU A 36 2.70 -0.71 8.74
CA LEU A 36 1.66 0.32 8.92
C LEU A 36 0.33 -0.10 8.31
N THR A 37 0.36 -0.69 7.12
CA THR A 37 -0.84 -1.21 6.44
C THR A 37 -1.50 -2.31 7.26
N TYR A 38 -0.72 -3.27 7.76
CA TYR A 38 -1.22 -4.33 8.63
C TYR A 38 -1.90 -3.80 9.90
N ARG A 39 -1.27 -2.82 10.57
CA ARG A 39 -1.83 -2.22 11.79
C ARG A 39 -3.10 -1.43 11.51
N THR A 40 -3.13 -0.70 10.40
CA THR A 40 -4.26 0.18 10.04
C THR A 40 -5.49 -0.62 9.62
N LEU A 41 -5.31 -1.69 8.82
CA LEU A 41 -6.40 -2.57 8.41
C LEU A 41 -7.09 -3.32 9.58
N ARG A 42 -6.45 -3.37 10.76
CA ARG A 42 -7.01 -3.98 11.97
C ARG A 42 -7.74 -2.98 12.88
N LYS A 43 -7.65 -1.68 12.61
CA LYS A 43 -8.35 -0.65 13.40
C LYS A 43 -9.83 -0.59 13.01
N SER A 44 -10.70 -0.32 13.98
CA SER A 44 -12.12 -0.05 13.76
C SER A 44 -12.27 1.15 12.82
N GLY A 45 -13.01 0.99 11.72
CA GLY A 45 -13.20 2.00 10.67
C GLY A 45 -12.45 1.72 9.35
N ALA A 46 -11.46 0.83 9.34
CA ALA A 46 -10.75 0.49 8.10
C ALA A 46 -11.62 -0.25 7.06
N SER A 47 -12.75 -0.81 7.48
CA SER A 47 -13.72 -1.48 6.59
C SER A 47 -14.50 -0.52 5.69
N GLU A 48 -14.54 0.78 6.03
CA GLU A 48 -15.27 1.81 5.27
C GLU A 48 -14.41 2.42 4.15
N LEU A 49 -13.10 2.14 4.16
CA LEU A 49 -12.13 2.68 3.22
C LEU A 49 -11.61 1.58 2.29
N CYS A 50 -11.26 1.97 1.06
CA CYS A 50 -10.58 1.07 0.14
C CYS A 50 -9.21 0.64 0.72
N PRO A 51 -8.91 -0.67 0.84
CA PRO A 51 -7.63 -1.14 1.36
C PRO A 51 -6.40 -0.68 0.58
N TYR A 52 -6.53 -0.47 -0.74
CA TYR A 52 -5.44 0.05 -1.59
C TYR A 52 -5.19 1.55 -1.35
N THR A 53 -6.22 2.32 -1.04
CA THR A 53 -6.08 3.72 -0.59
C THR A 53 -5.35 3.78 0.75
N ILE A 54 -5.72 2.91 1.70
CA ILE A 54 -5.01 2.80 2.99
C ILE A 54 -3.54 2.43 2.76
N ALA A 55 -3.26 1.41 1.95
CA ALA A 55 -1.91 0.98 1.61
C ALA A 55 -1.07 2.11 0.98
N SER A 56 -1.65 2.86 0.05
CA SER A 56 -0.98 4.00 -0.60
C SER A 56 -0.67 5.12 0.40
N ALA A 57 -1.60 5.42 1.31
CA ALA A 57 -1.37 6.39 2.38
C ALA A 57 -0.28 5.91 3.36
N CYS A 58 -0.26 4.62 3.70
CA CYS A 58 0.80 4.03 4.52
C CYS A 58 2.17 4.08 3.83
N LEU A 59 2.23 3.94 2.51
CA LEU A 59 3.47 4.06 1.74
C LEU A 59 4.04 5.50 1.80
N LEU A 60 3.17 6.49 1.63
CA LEU A 60 3.55 7.91 1.78
C LEU A 60 3.97 8.26 3.20
N LEU A 61 3.30 7.69 4.21
CA LEU A 61 3.68 7.88 5.60
C LEU A 61 5.03 7.22 5.92
N ALA A 62 5.26 6.00 5.42
CA ALA A 62 6.53 5.30 5.59
C ALA A 62 7.68 6.07 4.95
N ALA A 63 7.48 6.62 3.74
CA ALA A 63 8.49 7.43 3.07
C ALA A 63 8.91 8.66 3.91
N LYS A 64 7.94 9.29 4.60
CA LYS A 64 8.24 10.40 5.53
C LYS A 64 9.00 9.95 6.77
N ILE A 65 8.70 8.76 7.29
CA ILE A 65 9.35 8.20 8.49
C ILE A 65 10.80 7.79 8.19
N GLU A 66 11.03 7.21 7.02
CA GLU A 66 12.33 6.67 6.58
C GLU A 66 13.18 7.70 5.82
N GLU A 67 12.72 8.95 5.75
CA GLU A 67 13.36 10.04 5.02
C GLU A 67 13.71 9.62 3.58
N ASP A 68 12.72 9.05 2.89
CA ASP A 68 12.83 8.53 1.52
C ASP A 68 12.29 9.56 0.51
N GLU A 69 13.18 10.43 0.06
CA GLU A 69 12.85 11.53 -0.87
C GLU A 69 12.48 11.06 -2.29
N MET A 70 12.76 9.79 -2.63
CA MET A 70 12.40 9.22 -3.93
C MET A 70 10.88 9.05 -4.07
N VAL A 71 10.17 8.85 -2.96
CA VAL A 71 8.73 8.58 -2.96
C VAL A 71 7.93 9.88 -2.88
N LYS A 72 7.41 10.33 -4.03
CA LYS A 72 6.55 11.54 -4.13
C LYS A 72 5.08 11.18 -4.22
N THR A 73 4.22 12.01 -3.62
CA THR A 73 2.75 11.82 -3.62
C THR A 73 2.18 11.57 -5.01
N ARG A 74 2.59 12.36 -6.00
CA ARG A 74 2.14 12.21 -7.39
C ARG A 74 2.48 10.85 -7.97
N ASP A 75 3.69 10.37 -7.70
CA ASP A 75 4.20 9.13 -8.29
C ASP A 75 3.50 7.94 -7.63
N VAL A 76 3.24 7.99 -6.31
CA VAL A 76 2.43 6.98 -5.61
C VAL A 76 1.02 6.90 -6.18
N VAL A 77 0.35 8.03 -6.43
CA VAL A 77 -1.00 8.04 -7.01
C VAL A 77 -0.99 7.44 -8.43
N ASN A 78 -0.01 7.81 -9.26
CA ASN A 78 0.14 7.27 -10.61
C ASN A 78 0.39 5.75 -10.61
N VAL A 79 1.26 5.27 -9.70
CA VAL A 79 1.56 3.86 -9.57
C VAL A 79 0.35 3.09 -9.03
N ALA A 80 -0.36 3.65 -8.05
CA ALA A 80 -1.58 3.05 -7.50
C ALA A 80 -2.64 2.88 -8.59
N TYR A 81 -2.89 3.92 -9.39
CA TYR A 81 -3.86 3.88 -10.50
C TYR A 81 -3.50 2.83 -11.56
N ARG A 82 -2.21 2.60 -11.83
CA ARG A 82 -1.73 1.62 -12.82
C ARG A 82 -1.73 0.18 -12.33
N ILE A 83 -1.58 -0.05 -11.02
CA ILE A 83 -1.59 -1.39 -10.42
C ILE A 83 -3.02 -1.82 -10.08
N GLU A 84 -3.93 -0.88 -9.81
CA GLU A 84 -5.27 -1.21 -9.34
C GLU A 84 -6.01 -2.07 -10.40
N PRO A 85 -6.41 -3.31 -10.04
CA PRO A 85 -6.85 -4.33 -10.99
C PRO A 85 -8.21 -4.08 -11.65
N TYR A 86 -8.81 -2.89 -11.48
CA TYR A 86 -10.11 -2.54 -12.04
C TYR A 86 -10.03 -1.75 -13.36
N PHE A 87 -8.85 -1.22 -13.74
CA PHE A 87 -8.68 -0.45 -14.98
C PHE A 87 -7.92 -1.20 -16.08
N ALA A 88 -7.51 -2.45 -15.82
CA ALA A 88 -6.88 -3.33 -16.81
C ALA A 88 -7.88 -4.37 -17.34
N THR A 89 -9.02 -3.92 -17.84
CA THR A 89 -9.89 -4.57 -18.85
C THR A 89 -10.93 -3.58 -19.32
#